data_AF-A0A3N5S4C0-F1
#
_entry.id   AF-A0A3N5S4C0-F1
#
_cell.length_a   1.000
_cell.length_b   1.000
_cell.length_c   1.000
_cell.angle_alpha   90.00
_cell.angle_beta   90.00
_cell.angle_gamma   90.00
#
_symmetry.space_group_name_H-M   'P 1'
#
loop_
_entity.id
_entity.type
_entity.pdbx_description
1 polymer ?
#
loop_
_entity_poly.entity_id
_entity_poly.type
_entity_poly.pdbx_seq_one_letter_code
_entity_poly.pdbx_strand_id
1 'polypeptide(L)' 'MGIVQIPVGNMQNFSYVIYDEHDKVGVVIDPSWELEKIFDFLEKNKISV' A
#
# COMPACT_ATOMS: atom_id res chain seq x y z
N MET A 1 -10.17 -4.28 -9.36
CA MET A 1 -9.28 -3.12 -9.12
C MET A 1 -9.44 -2.71 -7.67
N GLY A 2 -8.38 -2.83 -6.88
CA GLY A 2 -8.38 -2.56 -5.45
C GLY A 2 -7.72 -1.23 -5.11
N ILE A 3 -8.27 -0.54 -4.11
CA ILE A 3 -7.68 0.67 -3.53
C ILE A 3 -7.68 0.48 -2.01
N VAL A 4 -6.52 0.65 -1.39
CA VAL A 4 -6.37 0.60 0.06
C VAL A 4 -5.64 1.85 0.52
N GLN A 5 -6.17 2.45 1.59
CA GLN A 5 -5.55 3.57 2.30
C GLN A 5 -4.90 3.03 3.58
N ILE A 6 -3.62 3.35 3.78
CA ILE A 6 -2.84 2.91 4.94
C ILE A 6 -2.46 4.16 5.75
N PRO A 7 -2.95 4.31 6.99
CA PRO A 7 -2.55 5.40 7.86
C PRO A 7 -1.07 5.29 8.24
N VAL A 8 -0.35 6.39 8.10
CA VAL A 8 1.10 6.49 8.38
C VAL A 8 1.42 7.76 9.16
N GLY A 9 2.38 7.68 10.08
CA GLY A 9 2.85 8.81 10.89
C GLY A 9 1.80 9.40 11.84
N ASN A 10 2.14 10.55 12.45
CA ASN A 10 1.37 11.12 13.57
C ASN A 10 0.35 12.22 13.20
N MET A 11 0.14 12.51 11.91
CA MET A 11 -0.71 13.64 11.46
C MET A 11 -1.83 13.27 10.47
N GLN A 12 -2.48 12.11 10.65
CA GLN A 12 -3.49 11.61 9.69
C GLN A 12 -2.95 11.57 8.24
N ASN A 13 -1.68 11.21 8.07
CA ASN A 13 -1.13 11.00 6.73
C ASN A 13 -1.52 9.60 6.27
N PHE A 14 -1.57 9.43 4.95
CA PHE A 14 -1.93 8.16 4.35
C PHE A 14 -1.09 7.88 3.13
N SER A 15 -0.64 6.63 3.03
CA SER A 15 -0.14 6.05 1.79
C SER A 15 -1.26 5.27 1.12
N TYR A 16 -1.26 5.22 -0.20
CA TYR A 16 -2.28 4.47 -0.95
C TYR A 16 -1.64 3.35 -1.75
N VAL A 17 -2.29 2.20 -1.77
CA VAL A 17 -1.96 1.10 -2.66
C VAL A 17 -3.11 0.91 -3.64
N ILE A 18 -2.81 1.11 -4.93
CA ILE A 18 -3.75 0.85 -6.02
C ILE A 18 -3.22 -0.37 -6.77
N TYR A 19 -4.04 -1.40 -6.95
CA TYR A 19 -3.57 -2.66 -7.54
C TYR A 19 -4.64 -3.38 -8.36
N ASP A 20 -4.17 -4.18 -9.30
CA ASP A 20 -4.99 -5.16 -10.00
C ASP A 20 -5.16 -6.42 -9.14
N GLU A 21 -6.41 -6.86 -8.96
CA GLU A 21 -6.74 -7.99 -8.09
C GLU A 21 -6.43 -9.34 -8.72
N HIS A 22 -6.39 -9.42 -10.05
CA HIS A 22 -6.11 -10.63 -10.81
C HIS A 22 -4.61 -10.82 -10.98
N ASP A 23 -3.93 -9.81 -11.52
CA ASP A 23 -2.50 -9.89 -11.85
C ASP A 23 -1.61 -9.63 -10.64
N LYS A 24 -2.18 -9.12 -9.54
CA LYS A 24 -1.47 -8.76 -8.31
C LYS A 24 -0.31 -7.80 -8.55
N VAL A 25 -0.45 -6.90 -9.51
CA VAL A 25 0.49 -5.81 -9.77
C VAL A 25 -0.16 -4.49 -9.35
N GLY A 26 0.59 -3.62 -8.69
CA GLY A 26 0.08 -2.35 -8.21
C GLY A 26 1.11 -1.24 -8.16
N VAL A 27 0.72 -0.15 -7.54
CA VAL A 27 1.55 1.03 -7.29
C VAL A 27 1.29 1.56 -5.89
N VAL A 28 2.35 2.04 -5.24
CA VAL A 28 2.28 2.76 -3.97
C VAL A 28 2.36 4.26 -4.25
N ILE A 29 1.41 5.02 -3.71
CA ILE A 29 1.37 6.48 -3.81
C ILE A 29 1.70 7.08 -2.45
N ASP A 30 2.63 8.05 -2.47
CA ASP A 30 3.20 8.72 -1.29
C ASP A 30 3.78 7.74 -0.25
N PRO A 31 4.79 6.91 -0.62
CA PRO A 31 5.42 6.00 0.33
C PRO A 31 6.28 6.78 1.33
N SER A 32 5.65 7.19 2.44
CA SER A 32 6.27 8.01 3.47
C SER A 32 5.90 7.49 4.86
N TRP A 33 6.88 7.44 5.78
CA TRP A 33 6.72 7.00 7.18
C TRP A 33 6.22 5.55 7.34
N GLU A 34 6.72 4.83 8.35
CA GLU A 34 6.24 3.46 8.69
C GLU A 34 6.10 2.52 7.47
N LEU A 35 7.11 2.50 6.59
CA LEU A 35 7.10 1.74 5.34
C LEU A 35 6.85 0.24 5.56
N GLU A 36 7.20 -0.28 6.73
CA GLU A 36 6.90 -1.65 7.14
C GLU A 36 5.41 -1.98 7.02
N LYS A 37 4.50 -1.06 7.36
CA LYS A 37 3.05 -1.29 7.23
C LYS A 37 2.63 -1.49 5.78
N ILE A 38 3.26 -0.76 4.87
CA ILE A 38 3.00 -0.85 3.44
C ILE A 38 3.55 -2.18 2.92
N PHE A 39 4.79 -2.53 3.26
CA PHE A 39 5.39 -3.79 2.85
C PHE A 39 4.66 -5.02 3.40
N ASP A 40 4.23 -5.00 4.67
CA ASP A 40 3.43 -6.05 5.28
C ASP A 40 2.11 -6.26 4.52
N PHE A 41 1.45 -5.16 4.12
CA PHE A 41 0.24 -5.24 3.30
C PHE A 41 0.53 -5.87 1.93
N LEU A 42 1.59 -5.43 1.25
CA LEU A 42 1.96 -5.94 -0.08
C LEU A 42 2.31 -7.42 -0.03
N GLU A 43 3.14 -7.85 0.93
CA GLU A 43 3.56 -9.24 1.10
C GLU A 43 2.37 -10.15 1.44
N LYS A 44 1.55 -9.76 2.41
CA LYS A 44 0.35 -10.53 2.81
C LYS A 44 -0.63 -10.73 1.66
N ASN A 45 -0.76 -9.73 0.78
CA ASN A 45 -1.67 -9.77 -0.36
C ASN A 45 -1.00 -10.25 -1.66
N LYS A 46 0.30 -10.58 -1.61
CA LYS A 46 1.14 -10.99 -2.75
C LYS A 46 1.12 -9.99 -3.91
N ILE A 47 1.06 -8.70 -3.59
CA ILE A 47 1.03 -7.61 -4.58
C ILE A 47 2.48 -7.21 -4.90
N SER A 48 2.83 -7.27 -6.17
CA SER A 48 4.08 -6.75 -6.72
C SER A 48 3.92 -5.27 -7.08
N VAL A 49 4.88 -4.44 -6.71
CA VAL A 49 4.91 -2.99 -6.98
C VAL A 49 6.25 -2.56 -7.55
#